data_AF-A0A3D1LR16-F1
#
_entry.id   AF-A0A3D1LR16-F1
#
_cell.length_a   1.000
_cell.length_b   1.000
_cell.length_c   1.000
_cell.angle_alpha   90.00
_cell.angle_beta   90.00
_cell.angle_gamma   90.00
#
_symmetry.space_group_name_H-M   'P 1'
#
loop_
_entity.id
_entity.type
_entity.pdbx_description
1 polymer ?
#
loop_
_entity_poly.entity_id
_entity_poly.type
_entity_poly.pdbx_seq_one_letter_code
_entity_poly.pdbx_strand_id
1 'polypeptide(L)'
;MAQKSEPRRELWILGVRPGDGREAILTSYLEAGGYSCRLEQYDNIEQGRPLGIVLDISPFSDDGWGLLLKIKGSPATRNIPVLPVFLSEMGKVGGVFPVAGFFMLPVDEQYLLERLAVYGLTEEAETWDLQALVVSRAGEEKLSKAIESIGFEVVKGYTGKEALALTSIHPKYMAFCTHMLPDMSAFELLEKFRLYPYSSNTPIFVLLKDEMKEGEKLAMSREVAHLVSKKQLTCDEFLAHLRRRD
;
A
#
# COMPACT_ATOMS: atom_id res chain seq x y z
N MET A 1 3.06 -40.87 -13.26
CA MET A 1 2.25 -39.67 -13.58
C MET A 1 3.07 -38.47 -13.15
N ALA A 2 3.53 -37.65 -14.11
CA ALA A 2 4.29 -36.45 -13.79
C ALA A 2 3.34 -35.42 -13.15
N GLN A 3 3.65 -34.98 -11.93
CA GLN A 3 3.09 -33.77 -11.35
C GLN A 3 3.39 -32.63 -12.32
N LYS A 4 2.35 -32.12 -13.01
CA LYS A 4 2.45 -30.79 -13.64
C LYS A 4 2.70 -29.82 -12.49
N SER A 5 3.94 -29.36 -12.33
CA SER A 5 4.23 -28.25 -11.42
C SER A 5 3.33 -27.10 -11.85
N GLU A 6 2.50 -26.59 -10.95
CA GLU A 6 1.81 -25.32 -11.23
C GLU A 6 2.87 -24.29 -11.66
N PRO A 7 2.61 -23.50 -12.71
CA PRO A 7 3.54 -22.46 -13.11
C PRO A 7 3.76 -21.53 -11.91
N ARG A 8 5.03 -21.36 -11.52
CA ARG A 8 5.42 -20.50 -10.40
C ARG A 8 4.90 -19.10 -10.70
N ARG A 9 3.94 -18.61 -9.90
CA ARG A 9 3.35 -17.28 -10.13
C ARG A 9 4.44 -16.21 -10.03
N GLU A 10 4.45 -15.29 -10.99
CA GLU A 10 5.45 -14.23 -11.13
C GLU A 10 5.00 -12.95 -10.42
N LEU A 11 5.95 -12.16 -9.92
CA LEU A 11 5.72 -10.76 -9.55
C LEU A 11 5.72 -9.90 -10.81
N TRP A 12 4.72 -9.04 -10.95
CA TRP A 12 4.64 -8.14 -12.10
C TRP A 12 5.11 -6.75 -11.72
N ILE A 13 5.95 -6.17 -12.57
CA ILE A 13 6.42 -4.79 -12.44
C ILE A 13 5.56 -3.93 -13.35
N LEU A 14 4.90 -2.92 -12.78
CA LEU A 14 4.03 -1.98 -13.51
C LEU A 14 4.46 -0.53 -13.22
N GLY A 15 4.00 0.39 -14.08
CA GLY A 15 4.28 1.83 -13.94
C GLY A 15 5.68 2.23 -14.43
N VAL A 16 6.39 1.35 -15.12
CA VAL A 16 7.67 1.63 -15.78
C VAL A 16 7.47 1.57 -17.29
N ARG A 17 8.09 2.46 -18.07
CA ARG A 17 7.90 2.49 -19.52
C ARG A 17 8.76 1.41 -20.16
N PRO A 18 8.20 0.54 -21.03
CA PRO A 18 9.01 -0.46 -21.72
C PRO A 18 10.19 0.16 -22.47
N GLY A 19 11.39 -0.39 -22.23
CA GLY A 19 12.62 0.03 -22.89
C GLY A 19 13.34 1.22 -22.24
N ASP A 20 12.83 1.79 -21.14
CA ASP A 20 13.54 2.82 -20.37
C ASP A 20 14.69 2.24 -19.52
N GLY A 21 14.67 0.92 -19.25
CA GLY A 21 15.68 0.20 -18.46
C GLY A 21 15.64 0.51 -16.96
N ARG A 22 14.65 1.29 -16.50
CA ARG A 22 14.53 1.71 -15.09
C ARG A 22 14.16 0.55 -14.16
N GLU A 23 13.54 -0.48 -14.71
CA GLU A 23 13.20 -1.71 -14.00
C GLU A 23 14.41 -2.59 -13.71
N ALA A 24 15.55 -2.43 -14.40
CA ALA A 24 16.67 -3.37 -14.36
C ALA A 24 17.21 -3.63 -12.93
N ILE A 25 17.38 -2.57 -12.13
CA ILE A 25 17.85 -2.70 -10.73
C ILE A 25 16.80 -3.42 -9.88
N LEU A 26 15.52 -3.09 -10.06
CA LEU A 26 14.41 -3.70 -9.33
C LEU A 26 14.28 -5.20 -9.67
N THR A 27 14.37 -5.54 -10.96
CA THR A 27 14.40 -6.94 -11.44
C THR A 27 15.56 -7.70 -10.80
N SER A 28 16.77 -7.13 -10.80
CA SER A 28 17.93 -7.75 -10.16
C SER A 28 17.72 -8.01 -8.66
N TYR A 29 17.07 -7.07 -7.94
CA TYR A 29 16.76 -7.26 -6.52
C TYR A 29 15.75 -8.40 -6.30
N LEU A 30 14.68 -8.44 -7.11
CA LEU A 30 13.65 -9.47 -7.04
C LEU A 30 14.22 -10.87 -7.35
N GLU A 31 15.05 -10.99 -8.38
CA GLU A 31 15.72 -12.23 -8.76
C GLU A 31 16.69 -12.71 -7.67
N ALA A 32 17.46 -11.81 -7.05
CA ALA A 32 18.31 -12.13 -5.91
C ALA A 32 17.51 -12.63 -4.70
N GLY A 33 16.25 -12.19 -4.56
CA GLY A 33 15.29 -12.69 -3.57
C GLY A 33 14.68 -14.05 -3.92
N GLY A 34 14.97 -14.60 -5.10
CA GLY A 34 14.40 -15.86 -5.59
C GLY A 34 13.00 -15.72 -6.21
N TYR A 35 12.58 -14.50 -6.54
CA TYR A 35 11.31 -14.25 -7.22
C TYR A 35 11.49 -14.22 -8.73
N SER A 36 10.57 -14.85 -9.46
CA SER A 36 10.42 -14.63 -10.90
C SER A 36 9.61 -13.35 -11.11
N CYS A 37 10.07 -12.46 -11.98
CA CYS A 37 9.37 -11.22 -12.27
C CYS A 37 9.46 -10.81 -13.75
N ARG A 38 8.50 -9.99 -14.17
CA ARG A 38 8.49 -9.39 -15.52
C ARG A 38 7.84 -8.02 -15.51
N LEU A 39 8.24 -7.17 -16.46
CA LEU A 39 7.51 -5.96 -16.79
C LEU A 39 6.20 -6.34 -17.49
N GLU A 40 5.09 -5.74 -17.07
CA GLU A 40 3.77 -6.01 -17.65
C GLU A 40 2.88 -4.77 -17.76
N GLN A 41 1.81 -4.90 -18.52
CA GLN A 41 0.76 -3.90 -18.69
C GLN A 41 -0.51 -4.27 -17.93
N TYR A 42 -1.31 -3.25 -17.58
CA TYR A 42 -2.55 -3.42 -16.83
C TYR A 42 -3.54 -4.40 -17.50
N ASP A 43 -3.68 -4.29 -18.82
CA ASP A 43 -4.68 -5.05 -19.59
C ASP A 43 -4.47 -6.57 -19.51
N ASN A 44 -3.27 -7.03 -19.13
CA ASN A 44 -2.94 -8.45 -19.01
C ASN A 44 -3.26 -9.03 -17.61
N ILE A 45 -3.53 -8.18 -16.60
CA ILE A 45 -3.63 -8.61 -15.18
C ILE A 45 -4.70 -9.66 -14.97
N GLU A 46 -5.89 -9.44 -15.52
CA GLU A 46 -7.05 -10.32 -15.29
C GLU A 46 -6.80 -11.74 -15.80
N GLN A 47 -6.08 -11.88 -16.92
CA GLN A 47 -5.76 -13.15 -17.54
C GLN A 47 -4.55 -13.83 -16.90
N GLY A 48 -3.55 -13.05 -16.48
CA GLY A 48 -2.26 -13.57 -16.03
C GLY A 48 -2.15 -13.88 -14.54
N ARG A 49 -3.07 -13.38 -13.70
CA ARG A 49 -3.16 -13.65 -12.24
C ARG A 49 -1.78 -13.62 -11.53
N PRO A 50 -1.12 -12.45 -11.46
CA PRO A 50 0.20 -12.32 -10.84
C PRO A 50 0.19 -12.73 -9.36
N LEU A 51 1.37 -13.12 -8.86
CA LEU A 51 1.60 -13.33 -7.43
C LEU A 51 1.35 -12.03 -6.64
N GLY A 52 1.76 -10.92 -7.22
CA GLY A 52 1.66 -9.57 -6.68
C GLY A 52 2.24 -8.57 -7.68
N ILE A 53 1.96 -7.29 -7.46
CA ILE A 53 2.39 -6.21 -8.34
C ILE A 53 3.36 -5.31 -7.58
N VAL A 54 4.53 -5.08 -8.15
CA VAL A 54 5.45 -4.02 -7.73
C VAL A 54 5.20 -2.82 -8.64
N LEU A 55 4.76 -1.71 -8.07
CA LEU A 55 4.23 -0.58 -8.83
C LEU A 55 5.06 0.68 -8.60
N ASP A 56 5.69 1.20 -9.65
CA ASP A 56 6.35 2.50 -9.58
C ASP A 56 5.31 3.61 -9.50
N ILE A 57 5.33 4.40 -8.42
CA ILE A 57 4.45 5.57 -8.19
C ILE A 57 5.25 6.89 -8.22
N SER A 58 6.50 6.85 -8.68
CA SER A 58 7.36 8.02 -8.79
C SER A 58 6.87 9.04 -9.84
N PRO A 59 7.37 10.29 -9.81
CA PRO A 59 7.11 11.28 -10.86
C PRO A 59 7.54 10.85 -12.27
N PHE A 60 8.40 9.83 -12.37
CA PHE A 60 8.91 9.30 -13.64
C PHE A 60 8.14 8.06 -14.10
N SER A 61 7.15 7.61 -13.32
CA SER A 61 6.31 6.46 -13.64
C SER A 61 5.43 6.71 -14.87
N ASP A 62 4.98 5.62 -15.49
CA ASP A 62 3.94 5.62 -16.51
C ASP A 62 2.55 5.55 -15.86
N ASP A 63 2.10 6.68 -15.30
CA ASP A 63 0.84 6.83 -14.57
C ASP A 63 0.65 5.80 -13.43
N GLY A 64 1.67 5.66 -12.57
CA GLY A 64 1.63 4.73 -11.44
C GLY A 64 0.42 4.87 -10.53
N TRP A 65 0.01 6.11 -10.24
CA TRP A 65 -1.20 6.38 -9.46
C TRP A 65 -2.47 5.96 -10.18
N GLY A 66 -2.61 6.28 -11.48
CA GLY A 66 -3.77 5.84 -12.25
C GLY A 66 -3.86 4.33 -12.36
N LEU A 67 -2.73 3.63 -12.51
CA LEU A 67 -2.66 2.17 -12.46
C LEU A 67 -3.11 1.63 -11.10
N LEU A 68 -2.65 2.22 -9.99
CA LEU A 68 -3.08 1.82 -8.65
C LEU A 68 -4.60 1.95 -8.48
N LEU A 69 -5.18 3.07 -8.93
CA LEU A 69 -6.62 3.30 -8.88
C LEU A 69 -7.39 2.27 -9.71
N LYS A 70 -6.96 1.99 -10.94
CA LYS A 70 -7.58 0.97 -11.80
C LYS A 70 -7.54 -0.42 -11.16
N ILE A 71 -6.38 -0.81 -10.62
CA ILE A 71 -6.21 -2.11 -9.94
C ILE A 71 -7.12 -2.20 -8.72
N LYS A 72 -7.21 -1.14 -7.89
CA LYS A 72 -7.96 -1.19 -6.63
C LYS A 72 -9.46 -0.89 -6.79
N GLY A 73 -9.85 -0.27 -7.90
CA GLY A 73 -11.25 -0.02 -8.27
C GLY A 73 -11.97 -1.24 -8.85
N SER A 74 -11.27 -2.20 -9.47
CA SER A 74 -11.91 -3.36 -10.08
C SER A 74 -12.02 -4.56 -9.12
N PRO A 75 -13.21 -5.16 -8.90
CA PRO A 75 -13.36 -6.40 -8.14
C PRO A 75 -12.49 -7.57 -8.63
N ALA A 76 -12.20 -7.62 -9.94
CA ALA A 76 -11.38 -8.67 -10.54
C ALA A 76 -9.90 -8.59 -10.14
N THR A 77 -9.40 -7.39 -9.80
CA THR A 77 -7.97 -7.14 -9.58
C THR A 77 -7.65 -6.56 -8.20
N ARG A 78 -8.64 -6.01 -7.46
CA ARG A 78 -8.43 -5.32 -6.17
C ARG A 78 -7.75 -6.15 -5.11
N ASN A 79 -7.94 -7.47 -5.15
CA ASN A 79 -7.35 -8.43 -4.21
C ASN A 79 -5.86 -8.71 -4.45
N ILE A 80 -5.30 -8.31 -5.59
CA ILE A 80 -3.88 -8.54 -5.90
C ILE A 80 -3.02 -7.68 -4.96
N PRO A 81 -2.05 -8.24 -4.22
CA PRO A 81 -1.14 -7.46 -3.39
C PRO A 81 -0.35 -6.47 -4.25
N VAL A 82 -0.37 -5.19 -3.87
CA VAL A 82 0.44 -4.16 -4.53
C VAL A 82 1.51 -3.68 -3.55
N LEU A 83 2.75 -3.59 -4.02
CA LEU A 83 3.88 -2.98 -3.34
C LEU A 83 4.27 -1.71 -4.10
N PRO A 84 3.83 -0.53 -3.63
CA PRO A 84 4.28 0.73 -4.22
C PRO A 84 5.76 0.91 -3.95
N VAL A 85 6.48 1.28 -5.00
CA VAL A 85 7.90 1.61 -4.98
C VAL A 85 8.11 2.97 -5.61
N PHE A 86 9.21 3.60 -5.23
CA PHE A 86 9.71 4.78 -5.91
C PHE A 86 10.98 4.44 -6.65
N LEU A 87 10.98 4.61 -7.97
CA LEU A 87 12.17 4.54 -8.79
C LEU A 87 12.64 5.94 -9.17
N SER A 88 13.94 6.22 -9.01
CA SER A 88 14.52 7.46 -9.54
C SER A 88 14.46 7.49 -11.07
N GLU A 89 14.81 8.63 -11.66
CA GLU A 89 14.96 8.77 -13.12
C GLU A 89 15.93 7.72 -13.70
N MET A 90 16.97 7.36 -12.95
CA MET A 90 17.97 6.34 -13.32
C MET A 90 17.60 4.92 -12.87
N GLY A 91 16.35 4.66 -12.46
CA GLY A 91 15.88 3.33 -12.07
C GLY A 91 16.34 2.84 -10.69
N LYS A 92 16.95 3.70 -9.88
CA LYS A 92 17.38 3.31 -8.52
C LYS A 92 16.17 3.25 -7.59
N VAL A 93 16.09 2.20 -6.77
CA VAL A 93 15.02 2.04 -5.77
C VAL A 93 15.25 3.02 -4.61
N GLY A 94 14.42 4.05 -4.52
CA GLY A 94 14.51 5.07 -3.46
C GLY A 94 13.79 4.66 -2.18
N GLY A 95 12.56 4.17 -2.30
CA GLY A 95 11.76 3.77 -1.15
C GLY A 95 10.69 2.75 -1.51
N VAL A 96 10.25 2.02 -0.48
CA VAL A 96 9.24 0.96 -0.57
C VAL A 96 8.19 1.23 0.49
N PHE A 97 6.92 1.13 0.09
CA PHE A 97 5.79 1.48 0.96
C PHE A 97 4.90 0.27 1.22
N PRO A 98 5.33 -0.66 2.10
CA PRO A 98 4.52 -1.82 2.43
C PRO A 98 3.38 -1.39 3.36
N VAL A 99 2.29 -0.97 2.74
CA VAL A 99 0.99 -0.78 3.38
C VAL A 99 0.27 -2.13 3.48
N ALA A 100 -0.63 -2.25 4.44
CA ALA A 100 -1.46 -3.43 4.63
C ALA A 100 -2.48 -3.59 3.48
N GLY A 101 -2.89 -2.49 2.86
CA GLY A 101 -3.76 -2.57 1.70
C GLY A 101 -4.29 -1.22 1.28
N PHE A 102 -5.24 -1.28 0.35
CA PHE A 102 -5.89 -0.11 -0.22
C PHE A 102 -7.39 -0.36 -0.24
N PHE A 103 -8.17 0.68 0.09
CA PHE A 103 -9.61 0.70 -0.08
C PHE A 103 -10.02 1.91 -0.91
N MET A 104 -10.91 1.71 -1.87
CA MET A 104 -11.55 2.82 -2.58
C MET A 104 -12.63 3.44 -1.70
N LEU A 105 -12.82 4.75 -1.80
CA LEU A 105 -13.91 5.49 -1.20
C LEU A 105 -15.01 5.74 -2.25
N PRO A 106 -16.30 5.55 -1.90
CA PRO A 106 -16.79 4.98 -0.64
C PRO A 106 -16.38 3.51 -0.47
N VAL A 107 -16.09 3.11 0.77
CA VAL A 107 -15.65 1.73 1.06
C VAL A 107 -16.77 0.74 0.77
N ASP A 108 -16.43 -0.33 0.05
CA ASP A 108 -17.23 -1.54 -0.05
C ASP A 108 -17.09 -2.32 1.27
N GLU A 109 -18.16 -2.34 2.07
CA GLU A 109 -18.18 -2.95 3.40
C GLU A 109 -17.91 -4.46 3.34
N GLN A 110 -18.47 -5.17 2.36
CA GLN A 110 -18.22 -6.60 2.23
C GLN A 110 -16.74 -6.87 1.93
N TYR A 111 -16.16 -6.10 1.01
CA TYR A 111 -14.74 -6.19 0.71
C TYR A 111 -13.86 -5.85 1.91
N LEU A 112 -14.21 -4.83 2.69
CA LEU A 112 -13.52 -4.47 3.92
C LEU A 112 -13.47 -5.66 4.88
N LEU A 113 -14.62 -6.28 5.15
CA LEU A 113 -14.74 -7.42 6.06
C LEU A 113 -13.90 -8.62 5.58
N GLU A 114 -14.02 -8.99 4.31
CA GLU A 114 -13.22 -10.07 3.71
C GLU A 114 -11.72 -9.81 3.84
N ARG A 115 -11.29 -8.56 3.64
CA ARG A 115 -9.88 -8.20 3.75
C ARG A 115 -9.39 -8.21 5.19
N LEU A 116 -10.19 -7.73 6.14
CA LEU A 116 -9.82 -7.72 7.57
C LEU A 116 -9.78 -9.13 8.14
N ALA A 117 -10.64 -10.05 7.67
CA ALA A 117 -10.60 -11.45 8.05
C ALA A 117 -9.28 -12.13 7.65
N VAL A 118 -8.75 -11.84 6.46
CA VAL A 118 -7.42 -12.33 6.03
C VAL A 118 -6.29 -11.85 6.94
N TYR A 119 -6.46 -10.70 7.61
CA TYR A 119 -5.51 -10.19 8.59
C TYR A 119 -5.70 -10.77 10.01
N GLY A 120 -6.62 -11.71 10.20
CA GLY A 120 -6.95 -12.28 11.51
C GLY A 120 -7.65 -11.28 12.44
N LEU A 121 -8.21 -10.20 11.91
CA LEU A 121 -8.77 -9.09 12.70
C LEU A 121 -10.27 -9.26 13.02
N THR A 122 -10.89 -10.38 12.66
CA THR A 122 -12.35 -10.59 12.81
C THR A 122 -12.73 -11.69 13.80
N GLU A 123 -11.80 -12.52 14.28
CA GLU A 123 -12.14 -13.74 15.04
C GLU A 123 -12.07 -13.57 16.57
N GLU A 124 -11.59 -12.44 17.11
CA GLU A 124 -11.28 -12.30 18.55
C GLU A 124 -11.71 -10.96 19.21
N ALA A 125 -12.65 -10.21 18.61
CA ALA A 125 -13.03 -8.90 19.13
C ALA A 125 -13.89 -8.93 20.41
N GLU A 126 -14.35 -10.10 20.88
CA GLU A 126 -15.24 -10.19 22.05
C GLU A 126 -14.54 -9.93 23.41
N THR A 127 -13.21 -9.80 23.44
CA THR A 127 -12.43 -9.73 24.69
C THR A 127 -11.45 -8.57 24.82
N TRP A 128 -11.31 -7.69 23.82
CA TRP A 128 -10.28 -6.66 23.82
C TRP A 128 -10.83 -5.29 23.42
N ASP A 129 -10.38 -4.22 24.09
CA ASP A 129 -10.61 -2.81 23.73
C ASP A 129 -9.84 -2.48 22.42
N LEU A 130 -10.22 -3.13 21.31
CA LEU A 130 -9.54 -3.02 20.02
C LEU A 130 -9.83 -1.66 19.40
N GLN A 131 -8.81 -0.80 19.32
CA GLN A 131 -8.95 0.52 18.69
C GLN A 131 -8.39 0.54 17.27
N ALA A 132 -9.21 1.03 16.34
CA ALA A 132 -8.82 1.38 14.98
C ALA A 132 -8.69 2.89 14.85
N LEU A 133 -7.67 3.36 14.13
CA LEU A 133 -7.47 4.77 13.84
C LEU A 133 -7.98 5.10 12.43
N VAL A 134 -8.89 6.06 12.30
CA VAL A 134 -9.29 6.62 11.00
C VAL A 134 -8.70 8.01 10.85
N VAL A 135 -7.77 8.17 9.91
CA VAL A 135 -7.07 9.42 9.63
C VAL A 135 -7.59 10.02 8.33
N SER A 136 -8.49 10.98 8.43
CA SER A 136 -9.11 11.62 7.27
C SER A 136 -9.69 12.99 7.60
N ARG A 137 -9.80 13.86 6.59
CA ARG A 137 -10.39 15.20 6.79
C ARG A 137 -11.88 15.15 7.12
N ALA A 138 -12.59 14.16 6.60
CA ALA A 138 -14.04 14.03 6.72
C ALA A 138 -14.49 13.02 7.80
N GLY A 139 -13.55 12.38 8.49
CA GLY A 139 -13.81 11.32 9.48
C GLY A 139 -14.24 9.97 8.90
N GLU A 140 -14.55 9.90 7.59
CA GLU A 140 -15.06 8.71 6.89
C GLU A 140 -16.12 7.92 7.68
N GLU A 141 -17.27 8.54 7.93
CA GLU A 141 -18.30 8.01 8.83
C GLU A 141 -18.81 6.60 8.45
N LYS A 142 -18.96 6.32 7.15
CA LYS A 142 -19.38 4.98 6.69
C LYS A 142 -18.33 3.92 7.01
N LEU A 143 -17.06 4.22 6.77
CA LEU A 143 -15.94 3.35 7.13
C LEU A 143 -15.89 3.14 8.65
N SER A 144 -16.06 4.22 9.42
CA SER A 144 -16.06 4.15 10.89
C SER A 144 -17.13 3.17 11.38
N LYS A 145 -18.37 3.29 10.89
CA LYS A 145 -19.47 2.39 11.24
C LYS A 145 -19.22 0.93 10.84
N ALA A 146 -18.61 0.71 9.69
CA ALA A 146 -18.27 -0.64 9.23
C ALA A 146 -17.14 -1.29 10.06
N ILE A 147 -16.25 -0.49 10.64
CA ILE A 147 -15.23 -0.97 11.57
C ILE A 147 -15.84 -1.20 12.97
N GLU A 148 -16.74 -0.32 13.41
CA GLU A 148 -17.45 -0.48 14.68
C GLU A 148 -18.35 -1.72 14.70
N SER A 149 -18.96 -2.08 13.56
CA SER A 149 -19.83 -3.25 13.45
C SER A 149 -19.11 -4.59 13.63
N ILE A 150 -17.77 -4.61 13.54
CA ILE A 150 -16.93 -5.78 13.84
C ILE A 150 -16.23 -5.70 15.21
N GLY A 151 -16.68 -4.79 16.09
CA GLY A 151 -16.26 -4.74 17.49
C GLY A 151 -15.06 -3.84 17.80
N PHE A 152 -14.60 -3.02 16.85
CA PHE A 152 -13.53 -2.05 17.10
C PHE A 152 -14.09 -0.71 17.57
N GLU A 153 -13.42 -0.06 18.52
CA GLU A 153 -13.63 1.36 18.77
C GLU A 153 -12.87 2.19 17.73
N VAL A 154 -13.53 3.17 17.11
CA VAL A 154 -12.90 4.05 16.13
C VAL A 154 -12.43 5.35 16.77
N VAL A 155 -11.12 5.56 16.73
CA VAL A 155 -10.49 6.84 17.06
C VAL A 155 -10.28 7.62 15.77
N LYS A 156 -10.72 8.87 15.72
CA LYS A 156 -10.59 9.73 14.53
C LYS A 156 -9.44 10.71 14.71
N GLY A 157 -8.61 10.84 13.68
CA GLY A 157 -7.63 11.90 13.52
C GLY A 157 -7.87 12.64 12.21
N TYR A 158 -7.73 13.96 12.20
CA TYR A 158 -8.05 14.80 11.05
C TYR A 158 -6.80 15.29 10.30
N THR A 159 -5.62 15.08 10.90
CA THR A 159 -4.30 15.39 10.34
C THR A 159 -3.30 14.27 10.67
N GLY A 160 -2.18 14.22 9.96
CA GLY A 160 -1.11 13.26 10.24
C GLY A 160 -0.43 13.56 11.59
N LYS A 161 -0.26 14.84 11.94
CA LYS A 161 0.23 15.25 13.27
C LYS A 161 -0.67 14.77 14.41
N GLU A 162 -1.99 14.89 14.24
CA GLU A 162 -2.95 14.40 15.22
C GLU A 162 -2.92 12.87 15.32
N ALA A 163 -2.85 12.16 14.19
CA ALA A 163 -2.69 10.71 14.16
C ALA A 163 -1.43 10.25 14.93
N LEU A 164 -0.31 10.96 14.81
CA LEU A 164 0.91 10.69 15.58
C LEU A 164 0.71 10.91 17.08
N ALA A 165 0.00 11.98 17.47
CA ALA A 165 -0.32 12.22 18.87
C ALA A 165 -1.23 11.12 19.44
N LEU A 166 -2.28 10.72 18.72
CA LEU A 166 -3.23 9.69 19.14
C LEU A 166 -2.61 8.30 19.29
N THR A 167 -1.62 7.98 18.46
CA THR A 167 -0.87 6.71 18.54
C THR A 167 0.24 6.72 19.59
N SER A 168 0.61 7.89 20.11
CA SER A 168 1.60 8.01 21.19
C SER A 168 1.03 7.66 22.57
N ILE A 169 -0.30 7.68 22.72
CA ILE A 169 -0.99 7.43 24.00
C ILE A 169 -1.22 5.93 24.20
N HIS A 170 -1.81 5.27 23.19
CA HIS A 170 -2.11 3.84 23.19
C HIS A 170 -1.86 3.24 21.81
N PRO A 171 -1.34 1.99 21.73
CA PRO A 171 -1.18 1.30 20.46
C PRO A 171 -2.53 1.17 19.76
N LYS A 172 -2.52 1.30 18.43
CA LYS A 172 -3.69 1.08 17.58
C LYS A 172 -3.47 -0.21 16.80
N TYR A 173 -4.50 -1.04 16.74
CA TYR A 173 -4.44 -2.34 16.07
C TYR A 173 -4.34 -2.21 14.56
N MET A 174 -4.97 -1.17 14.00
CA MET A 174 -4.89 -0.82 12.59
C MET A 174 -5.16 0.67 12.38
N ALA A 175 -4.69 1.20 11.26
CA ALA A 175 -5.00 2.55 10.83
C ALA A 175 -5.52 2.57 9.39
N PHE A 176 -6.52 3.41 9.13
CA PHE A 176 -7.02 3.73 7.80
C PHE A 176 -6.71 5.19 7.53
N CYS A 177 -5.95 5.49 6.49
CA CYS A 177 -5.50 6.84 6.21
C CYS A 177 -5.85 7.26 4.79
N THR A 178 -6.50 8.41 4.61
CA THR A 178 -6.61 9.01 3.28
C THR A 178 -5.21 9.21 2.69
N HIS A 179 -5.04 8.85 1.41
CA HIS A 179 -3.76 8.95 0.70
C HIS A 179 -3.07 10.32 0.84
N MET A 180 -3.86 11.41 0.92
CA MET A 180 -3.39 12.77 1.19
C MET A 180 -4.19 13.44 2.33
N LEU A 181 -3.47 13.90 3.36
CA LEU A 181 -3.98 14.66 4.49
C LEU A 181 -3.73 16.17 4.28
N PRO A 182 -4.19 17.07 5.16
CA PRO A 182 -3.84 18.50 5.09
C PRO A 182 -2.34 18.79 5.21
N ASP A 183 -1.61 17.96 5.95
CA ASP A 183 -0.27 18.23 6.43
C ASP A 183 0.80 17.22 5.99
N MET A 184 0.40 16.06 5.46
CA MET A 184 1.32 15.05 4.91
C MET A 184 0.59 13.99 4.06
N SER A 185 1.34 13.14 3.35
CA SER A 185 0.79 11.94 2.70
C SER A 185 0.64 10.76 3.66
N ALA A 186 -0.19 9.78 3.31
CA ALA A 186 -0.29 8.52 4.08
C ALA A 186 1.05 7.76 4.16
N PHE A 187 1.90 7.92 3.14
CA PHE A 187 3.22 7.29 3.07
C PHE A 187 4.23 7.95 4.00
N GLU A 188 4.16 9.28 4.15
CA GLU A 188 4.93 9.99 5.16
C GLU A 188 4.49 9.61 6.57
N LEU A 189 3.17 9.49 6.79
CA LEU A 189 2.63 9.06 8.07
C LEU A 189 3.13 7.64 8.43
N LEU A 190 3.15 6.72 7.47
CA LEU A 190 3.71 5.37 7.62
C LEU A 190 5.18 5.41 8.05
N GLU A 191 6.00 6.22 7.38
CA GLU A 191 7.42 6.37 7.76
C GLU A 191 7.56 6.93 9.17
N LYS A 192 6.73 7.90 9.57
CA LYS A 192 6.75 8.44 10.93
C LYS A 192 6.28 7.43 11.97
N PHE A 193 5.25 6.61 11.68
CA PHE A 193 4.79 5.55 12.57
C PHE A 193 5.93 4.57 12.91
N ARG A 194 6.78 4.24 11.93
CA ARG A 194 7.97 3.38 12.12
C ARG A 194 8.99 3.91 13.11
N LEU A 195 9.01 5.22 13.37
CA LEU A 195 9.95 5.84 14.30
C LEU A 195 9.52 5.72 15.76
N TYR A 196 8.27 5.32 16.04
CA TYR A 196 7.73 5.25 17.40
C TYR A 196 7.34 3.82 17.79
N PRO A 197 7.73 3.36 19.00
CA PRO A 197 7.46 1.98 19.42
C PRO A 197 5.99 1.56 19.35
N TYR A 198 5.06 2.44 19.74
CA TYR A 198 3.62 2.13 19.80
C TYR A 198 2.89 2.12 18.45
N SER A 199 3.51 2.62 17.38
CA SER A 199 2.92 2.63 16.03
C SER A 199 3.78 1.97 14.96
N SER A 200 4.99 1.52 15.30
CA SER A 200 5.94 0.98 14.33
C SER A 200 5.45 -0.27 13.59
N ASN A 201 4.60 -1.08 14.24
CA ASN A 201 4.00 -2.29 13.69
C ASN A 201 2.50 -2.13 13.35
N THR A 202 1.93 -0.93 13.45
CA THR A 202 0.51 -0.73 13.14
C THR A 202 0.29 -0.88 11.64
N PRO A 203 -0.53 -1.86 11.19
CA PRO A 203 -0.90 -2.00 9.78
C PRO A 203 -1.67 -0.76 9.33
N ILE A 204 -1.23 -0.16 8.22
CA ILE A 204 -1.89 1.01 7.60
C ILE A 204 -2.56 0.59 6.30
N PHE A 205 -3.86 0.84 6.20
CA PHE A 205 -4.65 0.77 4.99
C PHE A 205 -4.81 2.16 4.39
N VAL A 206 -4.50 2.32 3.10
CA VAL A 206 -4.61 3.60 2.42
C VAL A 206 -5.98 3.73 1.75
N LEU A 207 -6.68 4.83 2.03
CA LEU A 207 -7.96 5.16 1.43
C LEU A 207 -7.74 6.00 0.17
N LEU A 208 -8.14 5.43 -0.97
CA LEU A 208 -8.06 6.03 -2.30
C LEU A 208 -9.43 6.63 -2.66
N LYS A 209 -9.43 7.72 -3.42
CA LYS A 209 -10.66 8.25 -4.02
C LYS A 209 -10.83 7.64 -5.41
N ASP A 210 -12.06 7.58 -5.89
CA ASP A 210 -12.38 7.02 -7.21
C ASP A 210 -11.62 7.71 -8.35
N GLU A 211 -11.41 9.02 -8.21
CA GLU A 211 -10.66 9.82 -9.16
C GLU A 211 -9.58 10.65 -8.46
N MET A 212 -8.47 10.82 -9.16
CA MET A 212 -7.44 11.79 -8.84
C MET A 212 -7.14 12.62 -10.08
N LYS A 213 -7.24 13.95 -9.94
CA LYS A 213 -6.84 14.86 -11.02
C LYS A 213 -5.34 14.73 -11.26
N GLU A 214 -4.89 15.02 -12.48
CA GLU A 214 -3.45 14.99 -12.82
C GLU A 214 -2.60 15.85 -11.88
N GLY A 215 -3.10 17.02 -11.46
CA GLY A 215 -2.43 17.85 -10.46
C GLY A 215 -2.29 17.19 -9.09
N GLU A 216 -3.26 16.38 -8.67
CA GLU A 216 -3.22 15.63 -7.40
C GLU A 216 -2.21 14.48 -7.48
N LYS A 217 -2.23 13.70 -8.58
CA LYS A 217 -1.24 12.64 -8.84
C LYS A 217 0.18 13.18 -8.82
N LEU A 218 0.42 14.30 -9.51
CA LEU A 218 1.74 14.94 -9.57
C LEU A 218 2.18 15.46 -8.19
N ALA A 219 1.27 16.09 -7.43
CA ALA A 219 1.56 16.54 -6.08
C ALA A 219 1.95 15.37 -5.17
N MET A 220 1.21 14.26 -5.22
CA MET A 220 1.54 13.05 -4.48
C MET A 220 2.89 12.47 -4.86
N SER A 221 3.17 12.32 -6.15
CA SER A 221 4.47 11.80 -6.61
C SER A 221 5.63 12.68 -6.15
N ARG A 222 5.45 14.01 -6.11
CA ARG A 222 6.47 14.95 -5.59
C ARG A 222 6.66 14.85 -4.09
N GLU A 223 5.57 14.74 -3.34
CA GLU A 223 5.62 14.58 -1.88
C GLU A 223 6.38 13.29 -1.52
N VAL A 224 6.00 12.18 -2.15
CA VAL A 224 6.67 10.88 -1.99
C VAL A 224 8.13 10.97 -2.43
N ALA A 225 8.45 11.67 -3.53
CA ALA A 225 9.83 11.92 -3.94
C ALA A 225 10.64 12.64 -2.86
N HIS A 226 10.06 13.61 -2.15
CA HIS A 226 10.76 14.32 -1.09
C HIS A 226 11.16 13.39 0.07
N LEU A 227 10.30 12.41 0.40
CA LEU A 227 10.56 11.43 1.45
C LEU A 227 11.76 10.53 1.11
N VAL A 228 11.84 10.07 -0.15
CA VAL A 228 12.75 8.98 -0.56
C VAL A 228 13.97 9.44 -1.34
N SER A 229 13.99 10.68 -1.85
CA SER A 229 15.13 11.23 -2.62
C SER A 229 16.45 11.28 -1.84
N LYS A 230 16.40 11.14 -0.51
CA LYS A 230 17.55 11.23 0.37
C LYS A 230 18.25 9.90 0.64
N LYS A 231 17.66 8.76 0.26
CA LYS A 231 18.25 7.42 0.48
C LYS A 231 17.93 6.48 -0.69
N GLN A 232 18.92 5.71 -1.12
CA GLN A 232 18.72 4.58 -2.05
C GLN A 232 18.72 3.30 -1.24
N LEU A 233 17.77 2.40 -1.49
CA LEU A 233 17.70 1.11 -0.81
C LEU A 233 18.72 0.15 -1.41
N THR A 234 19.42 -0.55 -0.53
CA THR A 234 20.17 -1.75 -0.87
C THR A 234 19.24 -2.90 -1.22
N CYS A 235 19.77 -3.93 -1.90
CA CYS A 235 19.02 -5.14 -2.21
C CYS A 235 18.44 -5.80 -0.95
N ASP A 236 19.24 -5.88 0.12
CA ASP A 236 18.81 -6.50 1.39
C ASP A 236 17.71 -5.70 2.08
N GLU A 237 17.79 -4.37 2.09
CA GLU A 237 16.73 -3.51 2.64
C GLU A 237 15.42 -3.67 1.83
N PHE A 238 15.50 -3.69 0.50
CA PHE A 238 14.34 -3.93 -0.36
C PHE A 238 13.70 -5.30 -0.07
N LEU A 239 14.50 -6.37 -0.04
CA LEU A 239 14.02 -7.73 0.21
C LEU A 239 13.44 -7.90 1.63
N ALA A 240 13.99 -7.18 2.61
CA ALA A 240 13.41 -7.15 3.95
C ALA A 240 11.98 -6.58 3.96
N HIS A 241 11.66 -5.60 3.10
CA HIS A 241 10.29 -5.11 2.96
C HIS A 241 9.36 -6.10 2.25
N LEU A 242 9.89 -6.88 1.30
CA LEU A 242 9.11 -7.86 0.54
C LEU A 242 8.76 -9.11 1.37
N ARG A 243 9.69 -9.57 2.23
CA ARG A 243 9.52 -10.78 3.07
C ARG A 243 8.64 -10.59 4.30
N ARG A 244 8.42 -9.36 4.78
CA ARG A 244 7.55 -9.07 5.95
C ARG A 244 6.04 -9.26 5.67
N ARG A 245 5.68 -9.99 4.62
CA ARG A 245 4.29 -10.29 4.22
C ARG A 245 3.87 -11.74 4.50
N ASP A 246 4.69 -12.49 5.25
CA ASP A 246 4.37 -13.83 5.76
C ASP A 246 3.79 -13.76 7.19
#